data_AF-A0AAW6WCR5-F1
#
_entry.id   AF-A0AAW6WCR5-F1
#
_cell.length_a   1.000
_cell.length_b   1.000
_cell.length_c   1.000
_cell.angle_alpha   90.00
_cell.angle_beta   90.00
_cell.angle_gamma   90.00
#
_symmetry.space_group_name_H-M   'P 1'
#
loop_
_entity.id
_entity.type
_entity.pdbx_description
1 polymer ?
#
loop_
_entity_poly.entity_id
_entity_poly.type
_entity_poly.pdbx_seq_one_letter_code
_entity_poly.pdbx_strand_id
1 'polypeptide(L)'
;MAEFKREKFDRKNITKDVVSIPGLVDKACKKLEIGNVLAYNDTTKKWVKYAKETHATGLFLFGIVKNDVDVTSADTSISILVQGEVPKTYVKEVSDDEKLWALLAKQGIYVL
;
A
#
# COMPACT_ATOMS: atom_id res chain seq x y z
N MET A 1 26.05 18.00 20.03
CA MET A 1 24.97 18.27 19.05
C MET A 1 25.01 17.12 18.06
N ALA A 2 24.03 16.21 18.09
CA ALA A 2 24.01 15.09 17.16
C ALA A 2 23.66 15.62 15.77
N GLU A 3 24.55 15.41 14.80
CA GLU A 3 24.31 15.75 13.39
C GLU A 3 23.12 14.94 12.89
N PHE A 4 22.02 15.62 12.59
CA PHE A 4 20.85 15.00 11.99
C PHE A 4 21.18 14.67 10.53
N LYS A 5 21.77 13.50 10.30
CA LYS A 5 21.96 12.95 8.95
C LYS A 5 20.58 12.60 8.41
N ARG A 6 20.06 13.47 7.55
CA ARG A 6 18.89 13.18 6.72
C ARG A 6 19.30 12.09 5.74
N GLU A 7 19.10 10.83 6.11
CA GLU A 7 19.20 9.72 5.16
C GLU A 7 18.21 10.02 4.04
N LYS A 8 18.73 10.41 2.87
CA LYS A 8 17.96 10.35 1.63
C LYS A 8 17.67 8.87 1.43
N PHE A 9 16.52 8.42 1.92
CA PHE A 9 15.94 7.14 1.56
C PHE A 9 15.65 7.23 0.06
N ASP A 10 16.59 6.76 -0.75
CA ASP A 10 16.37 6.56 -2.18
C ASP A 10 15.20 5.59 -2.30
N ARG A 11 14.01 6.13 -2.59
CA ARG A 11 12.80 5.38 -2.92
C ARG A 11 13.04 4.70 -4.26
N LYS A 12 13.83 3.63 -4.27
CA LYS A 12 14.26 2.95 -5.51
C LYS A 12 13.10 2.45 -6.38
N ASN A 13 11.87 2.41 -5.87
CA ASN A 13 10.78 1.71 -6.52
C ASN A 13 9.44 2.48 -6.63
N ILE A 14 9.35 3.76 -6.25
CA ILE A 14 8.15 4.58 -6.49
C ILE A 14 8.53 5.66 -7.51
N THR A 15 8.03 5.54 -8.73
CA THR A 15 8.29 6.49 -9.83
C THR A 15 7.82 7.89 -9.46
N LYS A 16 6.66 8.00 -8.81
CA LYS A 16 6.13 9.26 -8.30
C LYS A 16 5.22 9.02 -7.09
N ASP A 17 5.55 9.61 -5.95
CA ASP A 17 4.68 9.58 -4.77
C ASP A 17 3.95 10.92 -4.69
N VAL A 18 2.66 10.93 -5.04
CA VAL A 18 1.84 12.15 -5.04
C VAL A 18 1.18 12.32 -3.69
N VAL A 19 0.54 11.26 -3.18
CA VAL A 19 -0.11 11.26 -1.86
C VAL A 19 0.16 9.95 -1.14
N SER A 20 0.67 10.09 0.08
CA SER A 20 0.78 9.00 1.05
C SER A 20 0.10 9.40 2.35
N ILE A 21 -0.67 8.48 2.94
CA ILE A 21 -1.36 8.73 4.20
C ILE A 21 -0.88 7.76 5.29
N PRO A 22 -0.88 8.19 6.56
CA PRO A 22 -0.74 7.24 7.67
C PRO A 22 -2.00 6.38 7.76
N GLY A 23 -1.84 5.08 7.79
CA GLY A 23 -2.94 4.11 7.88
C GLY A 23 -2.67 3.06 8.96
N LEU A 24 -3.67 2.77 9.78
CA LEU A 24 -3.59 1.69 10.76
C LEU A 24 -3.82 0.35 10.06
N VAL A 25 -2.82 -0.52 10.07
CA VAL A 25 -2.88 -1.86 9.49
C VAL A 25 -3.26 -2.87 10.57
N ASP A 26 -4.17 -3.78 10.22
CA ASP A 26 -4.59 -4.86 11.12
C ASP A 26 -3.47 -5.89 11.32
N LYS A 27 -3.24 -6.30 12.58
CA LYS A 27 -2.25 -7.33 12.94
C LYS A 27 -2.42 -8.67 12.21
N ALA A 28 -3.63 -8.97 11.73
CA ALA A 28 -3.91 -10.15 10.92
C ALA A 28 -3.13 -10.16 9.59
N CYS A 29 -2.63 -9.00 9.14
CA CYS A 29 -1.79 -8.89 7.94
C CYS A 29 -0.37 -9.43 8.13
N LYS A 30 0.05 -9.73 9.37
CA LYS A 30 1.36 -10.31 9.72
C LYS A 30 2.53 -9.50 9.14
N LYS A 31 3.30 -10.08 8.21
CA LYS A 31 4.41 -9.42 7.53
C LYS A 31 3.92 -8.85 6.22
N LEU A 32 4.02 -7.53 6.09
CA LEU A 32 3.79 -6.81 4.85
C LEU A 32 5.12 -6.51 4.21
N GLU A 33 5.21 -6.78 2.93
CA GLU A 33 6.37 -6.45 2.14
C GLU A 33 6.08 -5.23 1.27
N ILE A 34 7.14 -4.57 0.89
CA ILE A 34 7.09 -3.48 -0.07
C ILE A 34 6.36 -3.94 -1.34
N GLY A 35 5.41 -3.12 -1.81
CA GLY A 35 4.62 -3.45 -2.99
C GLY A 35 3.38 -4.32 -2.75
N ASN A 36 3.11 -4.76 -1.52
CA ASN A 36 1.81 -5.34 -1.19
C ASN A 36 0.69 -4.33 -1.38
N VAL A 37 -0.44 -4.79 -1.91
CA VAL A 37 -1.65 -3.99 -2.05
C VAL A 37 -2.49 -4.19 -0.79
N LEU A 38 -2.99 -3.08 -0.27
CA LEU A 38 -3.89 -3.03 0.86
C LEU A 38 -5.23 -2.46 0.40
N ALA A 39 -6.29 -2.91 1.05
CA ALA A 39 -7.62 -2.34 0.94
C ALA A 39 -8.04 -1.79 2.31
N TYR A 40 -8.66 -0.62 2.32
CA TYR A 40 -9.23 -0.06 3.52
C TYR A 40 -10.57 -0.74 3.83
N ASN A 41 -10.69 -1.29 5.04
CA ASN A 41 -11.93 -1.85 5.56
C ASN A 41 -12.65 -0.77 6.37
N ASP A 42 -13.77 -0.27 5.86
CA ASP A 42 -14.54 0.80 6.49
C ASP A 42 -15.20 0.36 7.82
N THR A 43 -15.57 -0.92 7.93
CA THR A 43 -16.18 -1.48 9.15
C THR A 43 -15.21 -1.49 10.32
N THR A 44 -13.98 -1.95 10.09
CA THR A 44 -12.94 -2.03 11.14
C THR A 44 -12.09 -0.77 11.22
N LYS A 45 -12.22 0.14 10.25
CA LYS A 45 -11.41 1.35 10.07
C LYS A 45 -9.90 1.06 9.99
N LYS A 46 -9.56 -0.07 9.37
CA LYS A 46 -8.18 -0.56 9.26
C LYS A 46 -7.86 -0.98 7.84
N TRP A 47 -6.58 -0.91 7.52
CA TRP A 47 -6.03 -1.46 6.30
C TRP A 47 -5.83 -2.96 6.45
N VAL A 48 -6.34 -3.70 5.48
CA VAL A 48 -6.20 -5.16 5.37
C VAL A 48 -5.50 -5.51 4.06
N LYS A 49 -4.89 -6.68 4.01
CA LYS A 49 -4.29 -7.19 2.77
C LYS A 49 -5.37 -7.36 1.70
N TYR A 50 -5.08 -6.91 0.48
CA TYR A 50 -6.01 -7.06 -0.62
C TYR A 50 -6.23 -8.54 -0.96
N ALA A 51 -7.46 -8.89 -1.34
CA ALA A 51 -7.85 -10.19 -1.85
C ALA A 51 -8.80 -10.00 -3.05
N LYS A 52 -8.83 -10.94 -4.01
CA LYS A 52 -9.66 -10.79 -5.22
C LYS A 52 -11.16 -10.61 -4.93
N GLU A 53 -11.66 -11.24 -3.87
CA GLU A 53 -13.05 -11.11 -3.42
C GLU A 53 -13.38 -9.69 -2.95
N THR A 54 -12.36 -8.94 -2.54
CA THR A 54 -12.49 -7.55 -2.15
C THR A 54 -13.17 -6.77 -3.27
N HIS A 55 -12.96 -7.03 -4.56
CA HIS A 55 -13.69 -6.34 -5.65
C HIS A 55 -15.21 -6.14 -5.49
N ALA A 56 -15.91 -7.01 -4.76
CA ALA A 56 -17.36 -7.00 -4.65
C ALA A 56 -17.96 -5.97 -3.67
N THR A 57 -17.19 -5.34 -2.77
CA THR A 57 -17.79 -4.51 -1.69
C THR A 57 -17.98 -3.01 -2.02
N GLY A 58 -17.73 -2.57 -3.26
CA GLY A 58 -18.22 -1.28 -3.80
C GLY A 58 -17.57 0.02 -3.31
N LEU A 59 -16.86 0.02 -2.18
CA LEU A 59 -16.18 1.19 -1.60
C LEU A 59 -14.77 0.80 -1.15
N PHE A 60 -13.78 0.97 -2.03
CA PHE A 60 -12.39 0.66 -1.70
C PHE A 60 -11.49 1.86 -1.87
N LEU A 61 -10.86 2.22 -0.76
CA LEU A 61 -9.59 2.92 -0.81
C LEU A 61 -8.48 1.86 -0.88
N PHE A 62 -7.72 1.87 -1.96
CA PHE A 62 -6.56 1.03 -2.15
C PHE A 62 -5.29 1.74 -1.68
N GLY A 63 -4.27 0.96 -1.37
CA GLY A 63 -2.99 1.50 -0.97
C GLY A 63 -1.87 0.53 -1.26
N ILE A 64 -0.66 1.06 -1.45
CA ILE A 64 0.54 0.25 -1.66
C ILE A 64 1.50 0.47 -0.50
N VAL A 65 2.00 -0.64 0.05
CA VAL A 65 2.99 -0.66 1.12
C VAL A 65 4.33 -0.12 0.59
N LYS A 66 4.89 0.85 1.31
CA LYS A 66 6.11 1.56 0.90
C LYS A 66 7.39 1.01 1.50
N ASN A 67 7.29 0.26 2.59
CA ASN A 67 8.41 -0.35 3.31
C ASN A 67 7.96 -1.67 3.92
N ASP A 68 8.88 -2.62 4.07
CA ASP A 68 8.61 -3.85 4.80
C ASP A 68 8.24 -3.52 6.25
N VAL A 69 7.15 -4.12 6.73
CA VAL A 69 6.69 -3.94 8.11
C VAL A 69 6.20 -5.27 8.68
N ASP A 70 6.49 -5.46 9.96
CA ASP A 70 5.93 -6.58 10.73
C ASP A 70 4.85 -6.05 11.67
N VAL A 71 3.59 -6.39 11.38
CA VAL A 71 2.43 -6.05 12.22
C VAL A 71 1.95 -7.23 13.07
N THR A 72 2.71 -8.32 13.17
CA THR A 72 2.29 -9.52 13.91
C THR A 72 1.98 -9.27 15.39
N SER A 73 2.70 -8.33 16.00
CA SER A 73 2.60 -8.06 17.44
C SER A 73 1.39 -7.20 17.80
N ALA A 74 1.06 -6.20 16.97
CA ALA A 74 -0.01 -5.25 17.20
C ALA A 74 -0.42 -4.53 15.91
N ASP A 75 -1.62 -3.95 15.92
CA ASP A 75 -2.04 -3.04 14.86
C ASP A 75 -1.04 -1.88 14.77
N THR A 76 -0.50 -1.63 13.58
CA THR A 76 0.62 -0.72 13.39
C THR A 76 0.27 0.35 12.38
N SER A 77 0.60 1.60 12.69
CA SER A 77 0.45 2.69 11.74
C SER A 77 1.63 2.72 10.77
N ILE A 78 1.35 2.66 9.48
CA ILE A 78 2.36 2.76 8.43
C ILE A 78 2.01 3.84 7.41
N SER A 79 3.01 4.30 6.66
CA SER A 79 2.81 5.18 5.51
C SER A 79 2.41 4.36 4.28
N ILE A 80 1.22 4.62 3.76
CA ILE A 80 0.61 3.91 2.64
C ILE A 80 0.50 4.86 1.45
N LEU A 81 0.99 4.44 0.28
CA LEU A 81 0.84 5.18 -0.96
C LEU A 81 -0.60 5.04 -1.45
N VAL A 82 -1.33 6.15 -1.61
CA VAL A 82 -2.73 6.15 -2.06
C VAL A 82 -2.92 6.81 -3.43
N GLN A 83 -1.96 7.63 -3.87
CA GLN A 83 -1.91 8.19 -5.23
C GLN A 83 -0.46 8.35 -5.67
N GLY A 84 -0.17 7.98 -6.91
CA GLY A 84 1.20 8.00 -7.43
C GLY A 84 1.40 7.11 -8.65
N GLU A 85 2.65 6.96 -9.02
CA GLU A 85 3.10 6.10 -10.11
C GLU A 85 4.09 5.08 -9.54
N VAL A 86 3.86 3.80 -9.85
CA VAL A 86 4.73 2.69 -9.46
C VAL A 86 5.00 1.79 -10.66
N PRO A 87 6.20 1.18 -10.79
CA PRO A 87 6.45 0.21 -11.84
C PRO A 87 5.70 -1.10 -11.57
N LYS A 88 5.27 -1.80 -12.62
CA LYS A 88 4.53 -3.06 -12.53
C LYS A 88 5.27 -4.14 -11.74
N THR A 89 6.60 -4.16 -11.83
CA THR A 89 7.48 -5.07 -11.07
C THR A 89 7.44 -4.85 -9.56
N TYR A 90 6.98 -3.68 -9.11
CA TYR A 90 6.93 -3.33 -7.70
C TYR A 90 5.70 -3.91 -7.01
N VAL A 91 4.60 -4.14 -7.72
CA VAL A 91 3.34 -4.55 -7.10
C VAL A 91 3.29 -6.08 -7.08
N LYS A 92 3.20 -6.69 -5.89
CA LYS A 92 3.42 -8.14 -5.70
C LYS A 92 2.23 -9.04 -6.07
N GLU A 93 1.01 -8.52 -6.10
CA GLU A 93 -0.23 -9.33 -6.17
C GLU A 93 -0.74 -9.53 -7.59
N VAL A 94 0.15 -9.45 -8.57
CA VAL A 94 -0.14 -8.80 -9.86
C VAL A 94 -0.26 -9.69 -11.07
N SER A 95 0.18 -10.94 -11.07
CA SER A 95 0.37 -11.62 -12.35
C SER A 95 -0.92 -11.72 -13.20
N ASP A 96 -2.12 -11.79 -12.59
CA ASP A 96 -3.35 -12.17 -13.31
C ASP A 96 -4.64 -11.41 -12.90
N ASP A 97 -4.57 -10.17 -12.41
CA ASP A 97 -5.77 -9.40 -12.00
C ASP A 97 -5.93 -8.04 -12.70
N GLU A 98 -6.53 -8.05 -13.89
CA GLU A 98 -6.78 -6.84 -14.67
C GLU A 98 -7.75 -5.85 -14.02
N LYS A 99 -8.67 -6.36 -13.18
CA LYS A 99 -9.65 -5.51 -12.50
C LYS A 99 -8.99 -4.66 -11.42
N LEU A 100 -8.03 -5.22 -10.70
CA LEU A 100 -7.25 -4.48 -9.71
C LEU A 100 -6.53 -3.28 -10.36
N TRP A 101 -5.96 -3.44 -11.55
CA TRP A 101 -5.30 -2.33 -12.26
C TRP A 101 -6.25 -1.19 -12.58
N ALA A 102 -7.43 -1.51 -13.10
CA ALA A 102 -8.43 -0.51 -13.39
C ALA A 102 -8.89 0.23 -12.13
N LEU A 103 -8.97 -0.47 -10.99
CA LEU A 103 -9.36 0.12 -9.70
C LEU A 103 -8.26 1.03 -9.13
N LEU A 104 -6.99 0.58 -9.16
CA LEU A 104 -5.85 1.40 -8.75
C LEU A 104 -5.75 2.68 -9.60
N ALA A 105 -5.89 2.55 -10.92
CA ALA A 105 -5.86 3.68 -11.84
C ALA A 105 -7.02 4.66 -11.59
N LYS A 106 -8.24 4.16 -11.30
CA LYS A 106 -9.39 5.01 -10.93
C LYS A 106 -9.14 5.86 -9.68
N GLN A 107 -8.36 5.37 -8.73
CA GLN A 107 -8.00 6.12 -7.53
C GLN A 107 -6.85 7.12 -7.77
N GLY A 108 -6.05 6.91 -8.81
CA GLY A 108 -4.86 7.70 -9.13
C GLY A 108 -3.54 7.01 -8.75
N ILE A 109 -3.55 5.67 -8.59
CA ILE A 109 -2.35 4.85 -8.52
C ILE A 109 -2.12 4.24 -9.91
N TYR A 110 -1.22 4.85 -10.67
CA TYR A 110 -0.86 4.39 -12.00
C TYR A 110 0.27 3.37 -11.91
N VAL A 111 0.07 2.22 -12.54
CA VAL A 111 1.09 1.19 -12.62
C VAL A 111 1.62 1.13 -14.03
N LEU A 112 2.92 1.41 -14.16
CA LEU A 112 3.65 1.57 -15.43
C LEU A 112 4.35 0.28 -15.85
#